data_AF-H9MDT5-F1
#
_entry.id   AF-H9MDT5-F1
#
_cell.length_a   1.000
_cell.length_b   1.000
_cell.length_c   1.000
_cell.angle_alpha   90.00
_cell.angle_beta   90.00
_cell.angle_gamma   90.00
#
_symmetry.space_group_name_H-M   'P 1'
#
loop_
_entity.id
_entity.type
_entity.pdbx_description
1 polymer ?
#
loop_
_entity_poly.entity_id
_entity_poly.type
_entity_poly.pdbx_seq_one_letter_code
_entity_poly.pdbx_strand_id
1 'polypeptide(L)' 'MVMGMRMKMRMCGRCEKVRVIQPDGQVRQLELPVSVGDLLRLHPHHYVREAITRRSRFRASIMPLEAQLESGGIYLLLP' A
#
# COMPACT_ATOMS: atom_id res chain seq x y z
N MET A 1 -7.03 2.34 27.82
CA MET A 1 -8.21 2.09 26.97
C MET A 1 -7.71 1.84 25.56
N VAL A 2 -7.58 0.58 25.14
CA VAL A 2 -7.15 0.28 23.76
C VAL A 2 -8.42 -0.05 22.98
N MET A 3 -8.91 0.91 22.19
CA MET A 3 -10.09 0.70 21.37
C MET A 3 -9.74 -0.29 20.25
N GLY A 4 -10.32 -1.49 20.32
CA GLY A 4 -10.21 -2.48 19.26
C GLY A 4 -10.74 -1.93 17.94
N MET A 5 -9.83 -1.69 17.00
CA MET A 5 -10.19 -1.39 15.61
C MET A 5 -10.78 -2.65 14.99
N ARG A 6 -12.12 -2.73 14.97
CA ARG A 6 -12.87 -3.73 14.19
C ARG A 6 -12.60 -3.50 12.71
N MET A 7 -11.65 -4.24 12.14
CA MET A 7 -11.48 -4.39 10.70
C MET A 7 -12.76 -4.99 10.12
N LYS A 8 -13.50 -4.21 9.33
CA LYS A 8 -14.61 -4.71 8.52
C LYS A 8 -14.04 -5.58 7.39
N MET A 9 -13.89 -6.88 7.64
CA MET A 9 -13.75 -7.89 6.60
C MET A 9 -14.97 -7.80 5.68
N ARG A 10 -14.79 -7.23 4.49
CA ARG A 10 -15.78 -7.38 3.42
C ARG A 10 -15.53 -8.74 2.78
N MET A 11 -16.32 -9.73 3.19
CA MET A 11 -16.40 -11.01 2.51
C MET A 11 -17.10 -10.81 1.16
N CYS A 12 -16.35 -10.38 0.16
CA CYS A 12 -16.75 -10.43 -1.24
C CYS A 12 -15.69 -11.29 -1.93
N GLY A 13 -16.11 -12.36 -2.64
CA GLY A 13 -15.24 -13.40 -3.22
C GLY A 13 -14.23 -12.96 -4.30
N ARG A 14 -13.82 -11.69 -4.32
CA ARG A 14 -12.64 -11.19 -5.01
C ARG A 14 -11.74 -10.56 -3.95
N CYS A 15 -10.67 -11.25 -3.57
CA CYS A 15 -9.58 -10.63 -2.83
C CYS A 15 -9.06 -9.47 -3.69
N GLU A 16 -9.32 -8.24 -3.26
CA GLU A 16 -8.80 -7.06 -3.96
C GLU A 16 -7.28 -7.07 -3.85
N LYS A 17 -6.60 -6.91 -4.99
CA LYS A 17 -5.15 -6.97 -5.07
C LYS A 17 -4.56 -5.61 -5.39
N VAL A 18 -3.38 -5.37 -4.86
CA VAL A 18 -2.53 -4.21 -5.15
C VAL A 18 -1.17 -4.66 -5.67
N ARG A 19 -0.52 -3.86 -6.52
CA ARG A 19 0.81 -4.13 -7.05
C ARG A 19 1.84 -3.20 -6.42
N VAL A 20 2.94 -3.78 -5.93
CA VAL A 20 4.09 -3.04 -5.42
C VAL A 20 5.32 -3.42 -6.24
N ILE A 21 5.89 -2.45 -6.92
CA ILE A 21 7.17 -2.57 -7.63
C ILE A 21 8.29 -2.45 -6.58
N GLN A 22 9.10 -3.48 -6.48
CA GLN A 22 10.21 -3.61 -5.54
C GLN A 22 11.48 -2.91 -6.09
N PRO A 23 12.48 -2.61 -5.25
CA PRO A 23 13.76 -2.02 -5.69
C PRO A 23 14.53 -2.89 -6.69
N ASP A 24 14.32 -4.21 -6.67
CA ASP A 24 14.92 -5.17 -7.62
C ASP A 24 14.19 -5.22 -8.98
N GLY A 25 13.16 -4.39 -9.18
CA GLY A 25 12.34 -4.35 -10.38
C GLY A 25 11.22 -5.39 -10.42
N GLN A 26 11.15 -6.31 -9.44
CA GLN A 26 10.05 -7.28 -9.38
C GLN A 26 8.74 -6.64 -8.95
N VAL A 27 7.62 -7.18 -9.42
CA VAL A 27 6.28 -6.75 -9.02
C VAL A 27 5.68 -7.77 -8.07
N ARG A 28 5.40 -7.36 -6.84
CA ARG A 28 4.68 -8.18 -5.86
C ARG A 28 3.19 -7.81 -5.85
N GLN A 29 2.33 -8.82 -5.85
CA GLN A 29 0.90 -8.65 -5.63
C GLN A 29 0.59 -8.91 -4.15
N LEU A 30 -0.11 -7.98 -3.52
CA LEU A 30 -0.55 -8.09 -2.12
C LEU A 30 -2.08 -8.12 -2.08
N GLU A 31 -2.62 -8.89 -1.14
CA GLU A 31 -4.05 -8.92 -0.85
C GLU A 31 -4.40 -7.80 0.13
N LEU A 32 -5.47 -7.06 -0.14
CA LEU A 32 -5.94 -5.99 0.73
C LEU A 32 -6.74 -6.53 1.93
N PRO A 33 -6.79 -5.78 3.06
CA PRO A 33 -6.19 -4.46 3.28
C PRO A 33 -4.70 -4.52 3.64
N VAL A 34 -3.93 -3.53 3.15
CA VAL A 34 -2.50 -3.34 3.47
C VAL A 34 -2.24 -1.84 3.65
N SER A 35 -1.59 -1.49 4.76
CA SER A 35 -1.09 -0.13 5.00
C SER A 35 0.35 0.05 4.52
N VAL A 36 0.77 1.30 4.33
CA VAL A 36 2.19 1.64 4.10
C VAL A 36 3.06 1.16 5.27
N GLY A 37 2.59 1.29 6.51
CA GLY A 37 3.29 0.77 7.68
C GLY A 37 3.50 -0.74 7.66
N ASP A 38 2.54 -1.52 7.14
CA ASP A 38 2.70 -2.97 6.97
C ASP A 38 3.85 -3.31 6.03
N LEU A 39 3.96 -2.58 4.92
CA LEU A 39 5.04 -2.72 3.95
C LEU A 39 6.41 -2.35 4.53
N LEU A 40 6.48 -1.19 5.20
CA LEU A 40 7.75 -0.66 5.70
C LEU A 40 8.27 -1.40 6.94
N ARG A 41 7.42 -2.16 7.64
CA ARG A 41 7.88 -3.09 8.69
C ARG A 41 8.87 -4.14 8.17
N LEU A 42 8.70 -4.58 6.93
CA LEU A 42 9.61 -5.53 6.28
C LEU A 42 10.81 -4.83 5.61
N HIS A 43 10.71 -3.52 5.41
CA HIS A 43 11.67 -2.69 4.69
C HIS A 43 11.90 -1.34 5.42
N PRO A 44 12.53 -1.35 6.61
CA PRO A 44 12.56 -0.19 7.51
C PRO A 44 13.32 1.03 6.98
N HIS A 45 14.15 0.85 5.95
CA HIS A 45 14.90 1.93 5.28
C HIS A 45 14.31 2.32 3.93
N HIS A 46 13.03 2.02 3.69
CA HIS A 46 12.37 2.31 2.42
C HIS A 46 11.19 3.26 2.63
N TYR A 47 10.68 3.82 1.54
CA TYR A 47 9.45 4.58 1.50
C TYR A 47 8.56 4.13 0.34
N VAL A 48 7.26 4.44 0.43
CA VAL A 48 6.26 4.07 -0.58
C VAL A 48 5.76 5.30 -1.32
N ARG A 49 5.59 5.17 -2.63
CA ARG A 49 5.02 6.21 -3.50
C ARG A 49 4.02 5.58 -4.49
N GLU A 50 2.97 6.30 -4.88
CA GLU A 50 2.12 5.89 -6.00
C GLU A 50 2.85 6.05 -7.35
N ALA A 51 2.80 5.01 -8.19
CA ALA A 51 3.48 4.98 -9.50
C ALA A 51 2.73 5.82 -10.55
N ILE A 52 1.39 5.75 -10.53
CA ILE A 52 0.51 6.50 -11.43
C ILE A 52 -0.53 7.20 -10.56
N THR A 53 -0.44 8.52 -10.44
CA THR A 53 -1.38 9.31 -9.66
C THR A 53 -2.75 9.34 -10.34
N ARG A 54 -3.69 8.49 -9.90
CA ARG A 54 -5.03 8.43 -10.52
C ARG A 54 -5.94 9.60 -10.12
N ARG A 55 -5.67 10.26 -8.99
CA ARG A 55 -6.60 11.22 -8.37
C ARG A 55 -6.03 12.61 -8.08
N SER A 56 -4.77 12.90 -8.45
CA SER A 56 -4.15 14.12 -7.97
C SER A 56 -3.12 14.71 -8.94
N ARG A 57 -3.27 16.02 -9.22
CA ARG A 57 -2.23 16.87 -9.80
C ARG A 57 -1.01 17.02 -8.86
N PHE A 58 -1.09 16.49 -7.64
CA PHE A 58 0.04 16.43 -6.73
C PHE A 58 0.91 15.21 -7.03
N ARG A 59 2.05 15.55 -7.65
CA ARG A 59 3.25 14.74 -7.78
C ARG A 59 3.45 13.83 -6.55
N ALA A 60 3.53 12.53 -6.80
CA ALA A 60 4.70 11.75 -6.40
C ALA A 60 5.20 11.85 -4.93
N SER A 61 4.34 12.17 -3.96
CA SER A 61 4.78 12.36 -2.58
C SER A 61 4.95 11.01 -1.88
N ILE A 62 5.90 10.97 -0.93
CA ILE A 62 6.02 9.87 0.02
C ILE A 62 4.68 9.68 0.72
N MET A 63 4.20 8.44 0.79
CA MET A 63 2.93 8.12 1.45
C MET A 63 3.12 8.04 2.97
N PRO A 64 2.14 8.53 3.78
CA PRO A 64 2.20 8.41 5.23
C PRO A 64 1.97 6.96 5.67
N LEU A 65 2.48 6.58 6.84
CA LEU A 65 2.46 5.19 7.34
C LEU A 65 1.03 4.64 7.50
N GLU A 66 0.09 5.51 7.85
CA GLU A 66 -1.30 5.18 8.12
C GLU A 66 -2.12 5.03 6.82
N ALA A 67 -1.57 5.45 5.67
CA ALA A 67 -2.27 5.33 4.40
C ALA A 67 -2.49 3.87 4.03
N GLN A 68 -3.72 3.56 3.63
CA GLN A 68 -4.10 2.27 3.08
C GLN A 68 -3.82 2.27 1.57
N LEU A 69 -3.31 1.15 1.08
CA LEU A 69 -3.20 0.95 -0.36
C LEU A 69 -4.58 0.70 -0.96
N GLU A 70 -4.81 1.25 -2.15
CA GLU A 70 -6.09 1.16 -2.84
C GLU A 70 -6.11 0.01 -3.87
N SER A 71 -7.27 -0.62 -4.01
CA SER A 71 -7.51 -1.68 -5.00
C SER A 71 -7.17 -1.22 -6.41
N GLY A 72 -6.38 -2.03 -7.13
CA GLY A 72 -5.91 -1.72 -8.47
C GLY A 72 -4.80 -0.66 -8.55
N GLY A 73 -4.39 -0.10 -7.41
CA GLY A 73 -3.24 0.80 -7.29
C GLY A 73 -1.92 0.14 -7.70
N ILE A 74 -0.97 0.97 -8.11
CA ILE A 74 0.41 0.57 -8.40
C ILE A 74 1.31 1.47 -7.57
N TYR A 75 2.11 0.87 -6.71
CA TYR A 75 3.00 1.57 -5.79
C TYR A 75 4.45 1.16 -6.04
N LEU A 76 5.36 2.07 -5.74
CA LEU A 76 6.80 1.89 -5.79
C LEU A 76 7.31 1.80 -4.35
N LEU A 77 8.07 0.76 -4.05
CA LEU A 77 8.88 0.67 -2.84
C LEU A 77 10.31 1.08 -3.21
N LEU A 78 10.80 2.15 -2.59
CA LEU A 78 12.08 2.78 -2.92
C LEU A 78 12.96 2.85 -1.66
N PRO A 79 14.28 2.64 -1.77
CA PRO A 79 15.21 2.89 -0.66
C PRO A 79 15.31 4.39 -0.34
#